data_AF-A0A0F3K4B3-F1
#
_entry.id   AF-A0A0F3K4B3-F1
#
_cell.length_a   1.000
_cell.length_b   1.000
_cell.length_c   1.000
_cell.angle_alpha   90.00
_cell.angle_beta   90.00
_cell.angle_gamma   90.00
#
_symmetry.space_group_name_H-M   'P 1'
#
loop_
_entity.id
_entity.type
_entity.pdbx_description
1 polymer ?
#
loop_
_entity_poly.entity_id
_entity_poly.type
_entity_poly.pdbx_seq_one_letter_code
_entity_poly.pdbx_strand_id
1 'polypeptide(L)'
;MKTRQTNLVLIGIITVLSSALTGCGTPPARDFGGSWKPVNHFEDKTTEIPLAVPYTYYAAPMDGTLKTMLTRWTTDNGMKLQYKLRSDFTLTKSATAIHTSELRDAASQLSSIYAPQGVAVTVSGPDLVVDEVSNITAPPAAPSAAVPATGARPASAAEHVAVTDSK
;
A
#
# COMPACT_ATOMS: atom_id res chain seq x y z
N MET A 1 85.08 5.20 -40.90
CA MET A 1 84.51 4.46 -39.75
C MET A 1 83.24 5.10 -39.14
N LYS A 2 83.02 6.42 -39.24
CA LYS A 2 81.92 7.14 -38.54
C LYS A 2 80.49 6.81 -39.03
N THR A 3 80.32 6.53 -40.33
CA THR A 3 79.00 6.26 -40.97
C THR A 3 78.41 4.88 -40.65
N ARG A 4 79.25 3.89 -40.34
CA ARG A 4 78.79 2.53 -39.96
C ARG A 4 78.28 2.49 -38.51
N GLN A 5 78.82 3.34 -37.64
CA GLN A 5 78.44 3.43 -36.24
C GLN A 5 77.10 4.17 -36.04
N THR A 6 76.82 5.21 -36.85
CA THR A 6 75.51 5.88 -36.87
C THR A 6 74.40 4.98 -37.41
N ASN A 7 74.68 4.17 -38.44
CA ASN A 7 73.68 3.24 -38.98
C ASN A 7 73.32 2.11 -38.00
N LEU A 8 74.29 1.60 -37.22
CA LEU A 8 74.03 0.59 -36.18
C LEU A 8 73.21 1.15 -35.01
N VAL A 9 73.46 2.39 -34.59
CA VAL A 9 72.69 3.05 -33.52
C VAL A 9 71.27 3.37 -33.99
N LEU A 10 71.10 3.85 -35.22
CA LEU A 10 69.78 4.15 -35.79
C LEU A 10 68.93 2.88 -35.95
N ILE A 11 69.54 1.78 -36.41
CA ILE A 11 68.87 0.47 -36.49
C ILE A 11 68.46 0.02 -35.08
N GLY A 12 69.35 0.13 -34.08
CA GLY A 12 69.02 -0.24 -32.69
C GLY A 12 67.84 0.55 -32.11
N ILE A 13 67.78 1.86 -32.36
CA ILE A 13 66.67 2.71 -31.90
C ILE A 13 65.35 2.34 -32.60
N ILE A 14 65.37 2.04 -33.90
CA ILE A 14 64.17 1.61 -34.64
C ILE A 14 63.66 0.27 -34.09
N THR A 15 64.55 -0.67 -33.76
CA THR A 15 64.16 -1.97 -33.21
C THR A 15 63.57 -1.85 -31.79
N VAL A 16 64.15 -1.00 -30.94
CA VAL A 16 63.63 -0.73 -29.59
C VAL A 16 62.29 -0.02 -29.66
N LEU A 17 62.15 1.00 -30.52
CA LEU A 17 60.90 1.72 -30.69
C LEU A 17 59.79 0.81 -31.24
N SER A 18 60.11 -0.06 -32.21
CA SER A 18 59.15 -1.04 -32.76
C SER A 18 58.67 -2.04 -31.71
N SER A 19 59.53 -2.40 -30.75
CA SER A 19 59.20 -3.33 -29.66
C SER A 19 58.31 -2.69 -28.59
N ALA A 20 58.37 -1.36 -28.41
CA ALA A 20 57.55 -0.65 -27.44
C ALA A 20 56.07 -0.54 -27.87
N LEU A 21 55.76 -0.67 -29.17
CA LEU A 21 54.39 -0.56 -29.70
C LEU A 21 53.58 -1.86 -29.55
N THR A 22 54.18 -3.01 -29.26
CA THR A 22 53.46 -4.30 -29.16
C THR A 22 52.90 -4.61 -27.76
N GLY A 23 52.97 -3.66 -26.83
CA GLY A 23 52.56 -3.85 -25.43
C GLY A 23 51.08 -3.62 -25.10
N CYS A 24 50.24 -3.20 -26.05
CA CYS A 24 48.83 -2.93 -25.78
C CYS A 24 47.93 -4.08 -26.27
N GLY A 25 47.97 -5.21 -25.57
CA GLY A 25 47.05 -6.32 -25.77
C GLY A 25 45.88 -6.23 -24.79
N THR A 26 44.83 -5.47 -25.13
CA THR A 26 43.58 -5.51 -24.34
C THR A 26 42.92 -6.87 -24.56
N PRO A 27 42.60 -7.64 -23.50
CA PRO A 27 41.90 -8.91 -23.66
C PRO A 27 40.56 -8.68 -24.38
N PRO A 28 40.18 -9.55 -25.32
CA PRO A 28 38.94 -9.39 -26.06
C PRO A 28 37.75 -9.36 -25.09
N ALA A 29 36.78 -8.49 -25.37
CA ALA A 29 35.54 -8.45 -24.62
C ALA A 29 34.86 -9.84 -24.68
N ARG A 30 34.12 -10.19 -23.63
CA ARG A 30 33.33 -11.43 -23.64
C ARG A 30 32.24 -11.28 -24.70
N ASP A 31 32.30 -12.09 -25.75
CA ASP A 31 31.26 -12.12 -26.77
C ASP A 31 29.96 -12.74 -26.23
N PHE A 32 28.84 -12.12 -26.59
CA PHE A 32 27.52 -12.70 -26.38
C PHE A 32 27.18 -13.58 -27.60
N GLY A 33 27.42 -14.88 -27.47
CA GLY A 33 27.09 -15.87 -28.49
C GLY A 33 25.71 -16.50 -28.29
N GLY A 34 25.14 -17.04 -29.36
CA GLY A 34 23.85 -17.75 -29.37
C GLY A 34 23.01 -17.41 -30.59
N SER A 35 21.94 -18.16 -30.83
CA SER A 35 20.95 -17.79 -31.84
C SER A 35 20.17 -16.58 -31.34
N TRP A 36 20.32 -15.45 -32.03
CA TRP A 36 19.53 -14.25 -31.78
C TRP A 36 18.04 -14.59 -31.92
N LYS A 37 17.31 -14.56 -30.81
CA LYS A 37 15.84 -14.65 -30.85
C LYS A 37 15.27 -13.26 -31.17
N PRO A 38 14.26 -13.16 -32.06
CA PRO A 38 13.52 -11.93 -32.26
C PRO A 38 12.92 -11.47 -30.93
N VAL A 39 13.25 -10.25 -30.50
CA VAL A 39 12.75 -9.70 -29.22
C VAL A 39 11.29 -9.26 -29.35
N ASN A 40 10.96 -8.58 -30.44
CA ASN A 40 9.61 -8.10 -30.71
C ASN A 40 8.82 -9.19 -31.42
N HIS A 41 7.97 -9.88 -30.68
CA HIS A 41 7.03 -10.86 -31.19
C HIS A 41 5.67 -10.66 -30.51
N PHE A 42 4.61 -11.10 -31.18
CA PHE A 42 3.29 -11.16 -30.57
C PHE A 42 3.14 -12.51 -29.86
N GLU A 43 2.47 -12.50 -28.70
CA GLU A 43 2.14 -13.71 -27.95
C GLU A 43 0.99 -14.46 -28.65
N ASP A 44 1.04 -15.79 -28.64
CA ASP A 44 -0.01 -16.63 -29.24
C ASP A 44 -1.34 -16.54 -28.47
N LYS A 45 -1.29 -16.18 -27.19
CA LYS A 45 -2.45 -16.12 -26.30
C LYS A 45 -2.92 -14.68 -26.11
N THR A 46 -4.19 -14.43 -26.43
CA THR A 46 -4.86 -13.19 -26.03
C THR A 46 -4.99 -13.12 -24.51
N THR A 47 -4.43 -12.07 -23.93
CA THR A 47 -4.58 -11.76 -22.50
C THR A 47 -5.57 -10.62 -22.36
N GLU A 48 -6.60 -10.83 -21.54
CA GLU A 48 -7.55 -9.77 -21.20
C GLU A 48 -6.83 -8.68 -20.41
N ILE A 49 -6.96 -7.43 -20.87
CA ILE A 49 -6.49 -6.24 -20.17
C ILE A 49 -7.75 -5.50 -19.70
N PRO A 50 -8.03 -5.46 -18.38
CA PRO A 50 -9.23 -4.81 -17.88
C PRO A 50 -9.21 -3.31 -18.19
N LEU A 51 -10.33 -2.78 -18.70
CA LEU A 51 -10.46 -1.36 -19.07
C LEU A 51 -10.50 -0.46 -17.84
N ALA A 52 -11.13 -0.92 -16.77
CA ALA A 52 -11.25 -0.20 -15.51
C ALA A 52 -10.63 -1.06 -14.40
N VAL A 53 -9.42 -0.70 -13.99
CA VAL A 53 -8.79 -1.29 -12.81
C VAL A 53 -9.26 -0.50 -11.60
N PRO A 54 -9.94 -1.11 -10.62
CA PRO A 54 -10.33 -0.39 -9.41
C PRO A 54 -9.09 0.08 -8.67
N TYR A 55 -9.19 1.26 -8.05
CA TYR A 55 -8.12 1.76 -7.19
C TYR A 55 -7.96 0.82 -5.99
N THR A 56 -6.72 0.43 -5.68
CA THR A 56 -6.40 -0.36 -4.50
C THR A 56 -5.82 0.55 -3.43
N TYR A 57 -6.43 0.54 -2.25
CA TYR A 57 -5.91 1.17 -1.05
C TYR A 57 -4.87 0.25 -0.42
N TYR A 58 -3.62 0.71 -0.39
CA TYR A 58 -2.47 0.01 0.22
C TYR A 58 -1.41 1.02 0.65
N ALA A 59 -0.52 0.61 1.56
CA ALA A 59 0.66 1.39 1.95
C ALA A 59 1.81 1.16 0.96
N ALA A 60 2.25 2.21 0.26
CA ALA A 60 3.36 2.13 -0.68
C ALA A 60 4.69 2.42 0.03
N PRO A 61 5.83 1.85 -0.43
CA PRO A 61 7.15 2.14 0.16
C PRO A 61 7.56 3.63 0.12
N MET A 62 6.96 4.40 -0.78
CA MET A 62 7.15 5.85 -0.88
C MET A 62 6.37 6.66 0.17
N ASP A 63 5.38 6.04 0.81
CA ASP A 63 4.59 6.67 1.86
C ASP A 63 5.37 6.58 3.19
N GLY A 64 6.06 7.66 3.56
CA GLY A 64 6.88 7.66 4.79
C GLY A 64 6.05 7.64 6.08
N THR A 65 4.82 8.15 6.03
CA THR A 65 3.94 8.34 7.20
C THR A 65 2.47 8.13 6.86
N LEU A 66 1.63 7.98 7.90
CA LEU A 66 0.18 7.87 7.80
C LEU A 66 -0.42 9.05 7.04
N LYS A 67 -0.04 10.29 7.35
CA LYS A 67 -0.53 11.47 6.63
C LYS A 67 -0.17 11.43 5.16
N THR A 68 1.07 11.07 4.81
CA THR A 68 1.49 11.01 3.39
C THR A 68 0.70 9.96 2.60
N MET A 69 0.53 8.76 3.17
CA MET A 69 -0.27 7.69 2.57
C MET A 69 -1.72 8.12 2.35
N LEU A 70 -2.37 8.68 3.39
CA LEU A 70 -3.77 9.11 3.30
C LEU A 70 -3.96 10.30 2.37
N THR A 71 -2.95 11.19 2.27
CA THR A 71 -2.95 12.29 1.30
C THR A 71 -2.93 11.73 -0.13
N ARG A 72 -2.09 10.72 -0.40
CA ARG A 72 -2.08 10.05 -1.69
C ARG A 72 -3.42 9.38 -1.99
N TRP A 73 -3.95 8.56 -1.06
CA TRP A 73 -5.23 7.87 -1.26
C TRP A 73 -6.37 8.82 -1.60
N THR A 74 -6.43 9.96 -0.90
CA THR A 74 -7.45 10.98 -1.14
C THR A 74 -7.21 11.72 -2.45
N THR A 75 -5.97 12.07 -2.77
CA THR A 75 -5.62 12.72 -4.05
C THR A 75 -5.94 11.85 -5.25
N ASP A 76 -5.59 10.56 -5.21
CA ASP A 76 -5.80 9.60 -6.29
C ASP A 76 -7.29 9.38 -6.60
N ASN A 77 -8.17 9.60 -5.61
CA ASN A 77 -9.62 9.41 -5.73
C ASN A 77 -10.42 10.73 -5.70
N GLY A 78 -9.76 11.90 -5.75
CA GLY A 78 -10.41 13.21 -5.74
C GLY A 78 -11.14 13.56 -4.43
N MET A 79 -10.78 12.92 -3.32
CA MET A 79 -11.30 13.18 -1.98
C MET A 79 -10.45 14.21 -1.23
N LYS A 80 -10.94 14.69 -0.09
CA LYS A 80 -10.17 15.57 0.81
C LYS A 80 -9.75 14.84 2.08
N LEU A 81 -8.54 15.12 2.55
CA LEU A 81 -8.05 14.64 3.84
C LEU A 81 -8.23 15.72 4.92
N GLN A 82 -8.95 15.38 5.98
CA GLN A 82 -9.06 16.17 7.21
C GLN A 82 -8.20 15.53 8.29
N TYR A 83 -6.92 15.91 8.35
CA TYR A 83 -5.97 15.36 9.31
C TYR A 83 -5.90 16.23 10.57
N LYS A 84 -6.61 15.84 11.63
CA LYS A 84 -6.77 16.65 12.87
C LYS A 84 -5.81 16.28 13.99
N LEU A 85 -4.96 15.29 13.78
CA LEU A 85 -3.95 14.89 14.77
C LEU A 85 -2.83 15.93 14.84
N ARG A 86 -2.31 16.14 16.06
CA ARG A 86 -1.19 17.07 16.29
C ARG A 86 0.16 16.56 15.79
N SER A 87 0.29 15.24 15.69
CA SER A 87 1.51 14.55 15.25
C SER A 87 1.21 13.59 14.11
N ASP A 88 2.23 13.32 13.30
CA ASP A 88 2.17 12.27 12.27
C ASP A 88 2.74 10.95 12.82
N PHE A 89 2.33 9.85 12.20
CA PHE A 89 2.71 8.50 12.62
C PHE A 89 3.38 7.76 11.48
N THR A 90 4.41 6.97 11.79
CA THR A 90 5.06 6.11 10.79
C THR A 90 4.16 4.94 10.40
N LEU A 91 4.38 4.39 9.21
CA LEU A 91 3.67 3.20 8.75
C LEU A 91 4.21 1.94 9.45
N THR A 92 3.32 1.14 10.02
CA THR A 92 3.68 -0.14 10.64
C THR A 92 3.63 -1.26 9.61
N LYS A 93 4.29 -2.39 9.91
CA LYS A 93 4.19 -3.61 9.10
C LYS A 93 2.75 -4.12 8.96
N SER A 94 1.90 -3.87 9.96
CA SER A 94 0.48 -4.24 9.87
C SER A 94 -0.27 -3.38 8.85
N ALA A 95 0.07 -2.09 8.72
CA ALA A 95 -0.52 -1.20 7.73
C ALA A 95 -0.19 -1.62 6.29
N THR A 96 0.98 -2.24 6.07
CA THR A 96 1.34 -2.77 4.74
C THR A 96 0.59 -4.03 4.34
N ALA A 97 -0.16 -4.66 5.26
CA ALA A 97 -0.99 -5.81 4.91
C ALA A 97 -2.31 -5.38 4.24
N ILE A 98 -2.73 -4.13 4.42
CA ILE A 98 -3.99 -3.60 3.86
C ILE A 98 -3.88 -3.55 2.34
N HIS A 99 -4.75 -4.30 1.67
CA HIS A 99 -4.93 -4.28 0.22
C HIS A 99 -6.41 -4.51 -0.07
N THR A 100 -7.14 -3.46 -0.41
CA THR A 100 -8.58 -3.53 -0.67
C THR A 100 -9.00 -2.45 -1.66
N SER A 101 -10.05 -2.67 -2.44
CA SER A 101 -10.65 -1.65 -3.30
C SER A 101 -11.66 -0.76 -2.56
N GLU A 102 -11.99 -1.10 -1.32
CA GLU A 102 -13.02 -0.41 -0.53
C GLU A 102 -12.40 0.52 0.53
N LEU A 103 -12.55 1.84 0.34
CA LEU A 103 -11.96 2.83 1.25
C LEU A 103 -12.45 2.68 2.69
N ARG A 104 -13.73 2.38 2.89
CA ARG A 104 -14.32 2.26 4.23
C ARG A 104 -13.75 1.05 4.98
N ASP A 105 -13.50 -0.04 4.26
CA ASP A 105 -12.83 -1.22 4.79
C ASP A 105 -11.37 -0.87 5.17
N ALA A 106 -10.61 -0.26 4.26
CA ALA A 106 -9.24 0.20 4.53
C ALA A 106 -9.16 1.13 5.76
N ALA A 107 -10.08 2.10 5.88
CA ALA A 107 -10.16 3.02 7.01
C ALA A 107 -10.46 2.30 8.34
N SER A 108 -11.31 1.27 8.32
CA SER A 108 -11.62 0.46 9.50
C SER A 108 -10.42 -0.37 9.96
N GLN A 109 -9.66 -0.93 9.01
CA GLN A 109 -8.43 -1.67 9.29
C GLN A 109 -7.35 -0.75 9.85
N LEU A 110 -7.16 0.44 9.26
CA LEU A 110 -6.23 1.45 9.78
C LEU A 110 -6.61 1.90 11.19
N SER A 111 -7.89 2.15 11.44
CA SER A 111 -8.38 2.50 12.77
C SER A 111 -8.06 1.42 13.79
N SER A 112 -8.19 0.14 13.42
CA SER A 112 -7.86 -0.98 14.29
C SER A 112 -6.36 -1.08 14.57
N ILE A 113 -5.52 -0.83 13.56
CA ILE A 113 -4.06 -0.88 13.68
C ILE A 113 -3.53 0.25 14.56
N TYR A 114 -4.09 1.45 14.42
CA TYR A 114 -3.63 2.64 15.13
C TYR A 114 -4.46 3.02 16.37
N ALA A 115 -5.47 2.21 16.73
CA ALA A 115 -6.25 2.37 17.95
C ALA A 115 -5.39 2.44 19.23
N PRO A 116 -4.30 1.66 19.39
CA PRO A 116 -3.41 1.79 20.55
C PRO A 116 -2.72 3.15 20.66
N GLN A 117 -2.57 3.86 19.55
CA GLN A 117 -2.02 5.22 19.48
C GLN A 117 -3.12 6.29 19.60
N GLY A 118 -4.36 5.89 19.86
CA GLY A 118 -5.49 6.78 19.98
C GLY A 118 -5.93 7.41 18.67
N VAL A 119 -5.58 6.82 17.52
CA VAL A 119 -5.95 7.33 16.18
C VAL A 119 -7.15 6.57 15.66
N ALA A 120 -8.10 7.31 15.08
CA ALA A 120 -9.17 6.72 14.30
C ALA A 120 -9.37 7.43 12.96
N VAL A 121 -9.68 6.64 11.95
CA VAL A 121 -9.79 7.03 10.54
C VAL A 121 -11.21 6.72 10.07
N THR A 122 -11.94 7.73 9.65
CA THR A 122 -13.36 7.62 9.30
C THR A 122 -13.65 8.27 7.96
N VAL A 123 -14.56 7.67 7.20
CA VAL A 123 -15.02 8.21 5.91
C VAL A 123 -16.31 9.00 6.15
N SER A 124 -16.27 10.31 5.91
CA SER A 124 -17.39 11.24 6.10
C SER A 124 -17.75 11.92 4.79
N GLY A 125 -18.68 11.33 4.05
CA GLY A 125 -19.07 11.83 2.71
C GLY A 125 -17.86 11.87 1.76
N PRO A 126 -17.50 13.04 1.20
CA PRO A 126 -16.35 13.20 0.31
C PRO A 126 -15.00 13.34 1.05
N ASP A 127 -15.01 13.36 2.38
CA ASP A 127 -13.84 13.63 3.20
C ASP A 127 -13.39 12.37 3.95
N LEU A 128 -12.08 12.17 4.04
CA LEU A 128 -11.46 11.22 4.94
C LEU A 128 -10.98 11.96 6.18
N VAL A 129 -11.54 11.64 7.34
CA VAL A 129 -11.29 12.34 8.60
C VAL A 129 -10.42 11.46 9.50
N VAL A 130 -9.31 12.02 9.95
CA VAL A 130 -8.41 11.40 10.93
C VAL A 130 -8.44 12.23 12.20
N ASP A 131 -8.85 11.62 13.30
CA ASP A 131 -9.03 12.29 14.59
C ASP A 131 -8.59 11.37 15.73
N GLU A 132 -8.50 11.93 16.94
CA GLU A 132 -8.25 11.15 18.15
C GLU A 132 -9.50 10.36 18.54
N VAL A 133 -9.35 9.10 18.99
CA VAL A 133 -10.47 8.22 19.37
C VAL A 133 -11.40 8.89 20.39
N SER A 134 -10.85 9.67 21.32
CA SER A 134 -11.62 10.44 22.31
C SER A 134 -12.58 11.46 21.69
N ASN A 135 -12.25 11.99 20.51
CA ASN A 135 -13.06 12.98 19.79
C ASN A 135 -14.14 12.35 18.90
N ILE A 136 -14.07 11.04 18.64
CA ILE A 136 -15.02 10.32 17.77
C ILE A 136 -16.12 9.62 18.59
N THR A 137 -16.23 9.93 19.88
CA THR A 137 -17.37 9.47 20.69
C THR A 137 -18.67 10.03 20.12
N ALA A 138 -19.51 9.13 19.58
CA ALA A 138 -20.85 9.41 19.12
C ALA A 138 -21.65 10.20 20.19
N PRO A 139 -22.63 11.04 19.80
CA PRO A 139 -23.46 11.77 20.76
C PRO A 139 -23.99 10.81 21.83
N PRO A 140 -23.99 11.19 23.12
CA PRO A 140 -24.53 10.33 24.17
C PRO A 140 -25.96 10.00 23.77
N ALA A 141 -26.23 8.71 23.57
CA ALA A 141 -27.58 8.21 23.52
C ALA A 141 -28.30 8.77 24.75
N ALA A 142 -29.29 9.64 24.51
CA ALA A 142 -30.10 10.19 25.57
C ALA A 142 -30.56 9.02 26.46
N PRO A 143 -30.48 9.12 27.79
CA PRO A 143 -31.05 8.11 28.66
C PRO A 143 -32.54 8.05 28.33
N SER A 144 -32.94 6.98 27.64
CA SER A 144 -34.33 6.63 27.45
C SER A 144 -34.86 6.41 28.86
N ALA A 145 -35.58 7.41 29.36
CA ALA A 145 -36.26 7.34 30.63
C ALA A 145 -37.20 6.15 30.55
N ALA A 146 -36.79 5.04 31.16
CA ALA A 146 -37.63 3.91 31.43
C ALA A 146 -38.77 4.41 32.31
N VAL A 147 -39.92 4.64 31.69
CA VAL A 147 -41.18 4.87 32.41
C VAL A 147 -41.42 3.62 33.25
N PRO A 148 -41.52 3.72 34.59
CA PRO A 148 -41.83 2.57 35.39
C PRO A 148 -43.29 2.17 35.13
N ALA A 149 -43.48 0.99 34.54
CA ALA A 149 -44.79 0.34 34.51
C ALA A 149 -45.14 -0.09 35.94
N THR A 150 -45.76 0.81 36.70
CA THR A 150 -46.47 0.48 37.93
C THR A 150 -47.74 -0.27 37.56
N GLY A 151 -47.79 -1.56 37.89
CA GLY A 151 -48.99 -2.36 37.66
C GLY A 151 -48.86 -3.84 37.99
N ALA A 152 -48.27 -4.18 39.13
CA ALA A 152 -48.43 -5.51 39.71
C ALA A 152 -49.53 -5.46 40.78
N ARG A 153 -50.61 -6.24 40.61
CA ARG A 153 -51.27 -6.89 41.75
C ARG A 153 -51.81 -8.28 41.35
N PRO A 154 -51.57 -9.33 42.16
CA PRO A 154 -51.81 -10.72 41.79
C PRO A 154 -53.14 -11.30 42.32
N ALA A 155 -53.49 -12.44 41.73
CA ALA A 155 -54.23 -13.61 42.25
C ALA A 155 -55.65 -13.42 42.85
N SER A 156 -56.63 -14.13 42.26
CA SER A 156 -57.49 -15.04 43.04
C SER A 156 -58.18 -16.06 42.13
N ALA A 157 -58.20 -17.29 42.62
CA ALA A 157 -58.76 -18.49 42.03
C ALA A 157 -60.30 -18.47 41.92
N ALA A 158 -60.83 -19.19 40.94
CA ALA A 158 -62.10 -19.92 41.05
C ALA A 158 -62.16 -21.00 39.95
N GLU A 159 -61.78 -22.21 40.34
CA GLU A 159 -62.23 -23.45 39.73
C GLU A 159 -63.70 -23.67 40.12
N HIS A 160 -64.61 -23.76 39.15
CA HIS A 160 -65.95 -24.38 39.26
C HIS A 160 -66.42 -24.72 37.83
N VAL A 161 -66.34 -25.99 37.41
CA VAL A 161 -67.40 -27.03 37.49
C VAL A 161 -68.49 -26.88 36.41
N ALA A 162 -68.52 -27.90 35.53
CA ALA A 162 -69.66 -28.59 34.91
C ALA A 162 -70.55 -27.92 33.83
N VAL A 163 -70.53 -28.58 32.66
CA VAL A 163 -71.65 -29.30 32.00
C VAL A 163 -72.77 -28.53 31.25
N THR A 164 -73.26 -29.22 30.20
CA THR A 164 -74.36 -28.96 29.24
C THR A 164 -73.94 -28.21 27.96
N ASP A 165 -73.87 -28.84 26.77
CA ASP A 165 -74.89 -29.46 25.89
C ASP A 165 -75.59 -28.46 24.93
N SER A 166 -75.82 -28.91 23.68
CA SER A 166 -76.54 -28.29 22.55
C SER A 166 -75.76 -27.20 21.78
N LYS A 167 -75.60 -27.25 20.45
CA LYS A 167 -76.45 -27.75 19.35
C LYS A 167 -75.62 -28.08 18.11
#